data_AF-A0AAP8U314-F1
#
_entry.id   AF-A0AAP8U314-F1
#
_cell.length_a   1.000
_cell.length_b   1.000
_cell.length_c   1.000
_cell.angle_alpha   90.00
_cell.angle_beta   90.00
_cell.angle_gamma   90.00
#
_symmetry.space_group_name_H-M   'P 1'
#
loop_
_entity.id
_entity.type
_entity.pdbx_description
1 polymer ?
#
loop_
_entity_poly.entity_id
_entity_poly.type
_entity_poly.pdbx_seq_one_letter_code
_entity_poly.pdbx_strand_id
1 'polypeptide(L)'
;MSYNHDQEQKHDQKGRESIQKRVKELLEKELPDGWSCLLDGEQIKLQAVIEGEIHERSISLQTLYKQVEAQPDNRRELLYRYIQHIMAAVKGATETSKLTGNEQRVYPVLRHSSFFDHPRAKTLVTHPHTAETTIAYALDREDGYVLLDEKMLQQAGWTQEKLHDLAMDNLEASPYTIKSDQVGEHVLYFLNSQDGYAASRILLPGILHEFEGKKTGKLIGTAIPHQDVMIIGDLANDKGAQLLAQVTHHFASKGDVPICPLPFIYQQGELETYLVVSPNQKG
;
A
#
# COMPACT_ATOMS: atom_id res chain seq x y z
N MET A 1 -4.71 -38.75 -26.01
CA MET A 1 -4.49 -37.40 -25.45
C MET A 1 -4.97 -37.24 -24.00
N SER A 2 -5.85 -38.09 -23.45
CA SER A 2 -6.32 -37.97 -22.04
C SER A 2 -5.26 -38.38 -20.98
N TYR A 3 -4.28 -39.21 -21.34
CA TYR A 3 -3.30 -39.75 -20.38
C TYR A 3 -2.28 -38.71 -19.85
N ASN A 4 -1.92 -37.69 -20.64
CA ASN A 4 -1.00 -36.62 -20.19
C ASN A 4 -1.70 -35.59 -19.30
N HIS A 5 -2.97 -35.30 -19.58
CA HIS A 5 -3.73 -34.32 -18.79
C HIS A 5 -4.00 -34.81 -17.37
N ASP A 6 -4.30 -36.12 -17.22
CA ASP A 6 -4.51 -36.74 -15.90
C ASP A 6 -3.21 -36.85 -15.07
N GLN A 7 -2.03 -36.87 -15.71
CA GLN A 7 -0.75 -36.94 -15.01
C GLN A 7 -0.26 -35.54 -14.57
N GLU A 8 -0.43 -34.52 -15.40
CA GLU A 8 -0.14 -33.12 -15.04
C GLU A 8 -1.05 -32.63 -13.90
N GLN A 9 -2.36 -32.92 -13.96
CA GLN A 9 -3.29 -32.56 -12.89
C GLN A 9 -2.98 -33.26 -11.56
N LYS A 10 -2.59 -34.55 -11.61
CA LYS A 10 -2.18 -35.30 -10.40
C LYS A 10 -0.84 -34.82 -9.82
N HIS A 11 0.07 -34.34 -10.65
CA HIS A 11 1.36 -33.79 -10.20
C HIS A 11 1.20 -32.41 -9.57
N ASP A 12 0.38 -31.54 -10.18
CA ASP A 12 0.05 -30.21 -9.64
C ASP A 12 -0.70 -30.31 -8.31
N GLN A 13 -1.67 -31.22 -8.21
CA GLN A 13 -2.43 -31.43 -6.98
C GLN A 13 -1.57 -31.94 -5.81
N LYS A 14 -0.65 -32.88 -6.06
CA LYS A 14 0.32 -33.32 -5.02
C LYS A 14 1.30 -32.21 -4.60
N GLY A 15 1.69 -31.35 -5.55
CA GLY A 15 2.53 -30.18 -5.26
C GLY A 15 1.84 -29.20 -4.32
N ARG A 16 0.57 -28.88 -4.60
CA ARG A 16 -0.26 -27.98 -3.78
C ARG A 16 -0.55 -28.56 -2.39
N GLU A 17 -0.88 -29.85 -2.29
CA GLU A 17 -1.06 -30.54 -1.00
C GLU A 17 0.22 -30.48 -0.14
N SER A 18 1.39 -30.66 -0.75
CA SER A 18 2.68 -30.53 -0.07
C SER A 18 2.93 -29.10 0.43
N ILE A 19 2.55 -28.09 -0.35
CA ILE A 19 2.62 -26.68 0.05
C ILE A 19 1.67 -26.42 1.23
N GLN A 20 0.40 -26.81 1.13
CA GLN A 20 -0.61 -26.64 2.18
C GLN A 20 -0.15 -27.20 3.52
N LYS A 21 0.30 -28.45 3.51
CA LYS A 21 0.80 -29.11 4.72
C LYS A 21 1.97 -28.34 5.31
N ARG A 22 2.90 -27.88 4.47
CA ARG A 22 4.07 -27.15 4.94
C ARG A 22 3.73 -25.78 5.51
N VAL A 23 2.80 -25.03 4.89
CA VAL A 23 2.37 -23.73 5.40
C VAL A 23 1.66 -23.92 6.75
N LYS A 24 0.76 -24.91 6.86
CA LYS A 24 0.11 -25.26 8.14
C LYS A 24 1.15 -25.56 9.24
N GLU A 25 2.11 -26.45 8.98
CA GLU A 25 3.17 -26.82 9.93
C GLU A 25 4.01 -25.62 10.39
N LEU A 26 4.24 -24.63 9.52
CA LEU A 26 5.00 -23.44 9.85
C LEU A 26 4.16 -22.46 10.68
N LEU A 27 2.89 -22.26 10.33
CA LEU A 27 1.98 -21.42 11.11
C LEU A 27 1.75 -21.98 12.51
N GLU A 28 1.50 -23.29 12.66
CA GLU A 28 1.28 -23.91 13.98
C GLU A 28 2.48 -23.75 14.93
N LYS A 29 3.69 -23.48 14.41
CA LYS A 29 4.89 -23.23 15.23
C LYS A 29 5.06 -21.77 15.64
N GLU A 30 4.52 -20.85 14.85
CA GLU A 30 4.74 -19.41 15.02
C GLU A 30 3.51 -18.68 15.58
N LEU A 31 2.32 -19.26 15.45
CA LEU A 31 1.07 -18.68 15.95
C LEU A 31 1.12 -18.51 17.49
N PRO A 32 0.61 -17.38 18.01
CA PRO A 32 0.58 -17.13 19.45
C PRO A 32 -0.50 -17.99 20.14
N ASP A 33 -0.41 -18.08 21.47
CA ASP A 33 -1.39 -18.80 22.28
C ASP A 33 -2.82 -18.29 22.03
N GLY A 34 -3.77 -19.21 21.91
CA GLY A 34 -5.17 -18.90 21.59
C GLY A 34 -5.49 -18.77 20.09
N TRP A 35 -4.47 -18.92 19.23
CA TRP A 35 -4.66 -19.03 17.77
C TRP A 35 -4.54 -20.47 17.29
N SER A 36 -5.28 -20.79 16.24
CA SER A 36 -5.17 -22.06 15.53
C SER A 36 -5.26 -21.84 14.02
N CYS A 37 -4.79 -22.82 13.26
CA CYS A 37 -4.97 -22.83 11.81
C CYS A 37 -5.49 -24.18 11.31
N LEU A 38 -6.43 -24.13 10.37
CA LEU A 38 -7.06 -25.27 9.75
C LEU A 38 -6.89 -25.18 8.24
N LEU A 39 -6.75 -26.33 7.59
CA LEU A 39 -6.81 -26.41 6.13
C LEU A 39 -8.26 -26.53 5.71
N ASP A 40 -8.68 -25.69 4.76
CA ASP A 40 -10.02 -25.68 4.18
C ASP A 40 -9.91 -25.52 2.66
N GLY A 41 -9.85 -26.65 1.94
CA GLY A 41 -9.58 -26.65 0.51
C GLY A 41 -8.26 -25.94 0.17
N GLU A 42 -8.27 -25.02 -0.79
CA GLU A 42 -7.12 -24.17 -1.16
C GLU A 42 -6.90 -22.95 -0.23
N GLN A 43 -7.47 -22.99 0.97
CA GLN A 43 -7.38 -21.89 1.94
C GLN A 43 -6.83 -22.38 3.28
N ILE A 44 -6.24 -21.44 4.02
CA ILE A 44 -5.95 -21.60 5.44
C ILE A 44 -6.96 -20.77 6.22
N LYS A 45 -7.68 -21.43 7.13
CA LYS A 45 -8.56 -20.77 8.08
C LYS A 45 -7.79 -20.54 9.37
N LEU A 46 -7.46 -19.28 9.67
CA LEU A 46 -6.96 -18.87 10.97
C LEU A 46 -8.14 -18.65 11.90
N GLN A 47 -8.05 -19.16 13.13
CA GLN A 47 -9.02 -18.91 14.19
C GLN A 47 -8.30 -18.31 15.39
N ALA A 48 -8.90 -17.30 16.00
CA ALA A 48 -8.45 -16.72 17.25
C ALA A 48 -9.60 -16.72 18.24
N VAL A 49 -9.34 -17.11 19.49
CA VAL A 49 -10.30 -16.94 20.58
C VAL A 49 -9.94 -15.67 21.34
N ILE A 50 -10.75 -14.62 21.21
CA ILE A 50 -10.54 -13.32 21.85
C ILE A 50 -11.77 -13.04 22.72
N GLU A 51 -11.56 -12.86 24.03
CA GLU A 51 -12.64 -12.57 25.00
C GLU A 51 -13.82 -13.58 24.98
N GLY A 52 -13.56 -14.83 24.54
CA GLY A 52 -14.57 -15.89 24.44
C GLY A 52 -15.31 -15.94 23.10
N GLU A 53 -15.06 -15.01 22.19
CA GLU A 53 -15.56 -15.03 20.82
C GLU A 53 -14.54 -15.66 19.86
N ILE A 54 -15.03 -16.45 18.90
CA ILE A 54 -14.20 -17.06 17.85
C ILE A 54 -14.18 -16.13 16.65
N HIS A 55 -13.00 -15.57 16.36
CA HIS A 55 -12.75 -14.80 15.16
C HIS A 55 -12.06 -15.67 14.13
N GLU A 56 -12.61 -15.73 12.91
CA GLU A 56 -12.07 -16.54 11.83
C GLU A 56 -11.65 -15.69 10.63
N ARG A 57 -10.53 -16.05 10.01
CA ARG A 57 -10.06 -15.44 8.77
C ARG A 57 -9.56 -16.52 7.81
N SER A 58 -10.16 -16.58 6.63
CA SER A 58 -9.66 -17.42 5.54
C SER A 58 -8.66 -16.69 4.68
N ILE A 59 -7.52 -17.33 4.42
CA ILE A 59 -6.42 -16.83 3.58
C ILE A 59 -6.26 -17.77 2.40
N SER A 60 -6.35 -17.23 1.19
CA SER A 60 -6.18 -18.00 -0.05
C SER A 60 -4.72 -18.30 -0.33
N LEU A 61 -4.41 -19.56 -0.68
CA LEU A 61 -3.07 -20.00 -1.07
C LEU A 61 -2.77 -19.80 -2.56
N GLN A 62 -3.73 -19.29 -3.35
CA GLN A 62 -3.57 -19.18 -4.80
C GLN A 62 -2.38 -18.32 -5.23
N THR A 63 -2.13 -17.20 -4.55
CA THR A 63 -0.97 -16.34 -4.85
C THR A 63 0.33 -17.08 -4.59
N LEU A 64 0.41 -17.81 -3.47
CA LEU A 64 1.57 -18.61 -3.14
C LEU A 64 1.80 -19.73 -4.15
N TYR A 65 0.75 -20.41 -4.60
CA TYR A 65 0.86 -21.44 -5.64
C TYR A 65 1.46 -20.86 -6.92
N LYS A 66 0.90 -19.76 -7.42
CA LYS A 66 1.41 -19.08 -8.63
C LYS A 66 2.88 -18.68 -8.50
N GLN A 67 3.28 -18.17 -7.33
CA GLN A 67 4.67 -17.78 -7.07
C GLN A 67 5.61 -18.99 -7.04
N VAL A 68 5.21 -20.09 -6.40
CA VAL A 68 6.02 -21.31 -6.32
C VAL A 68 6.10 -22.02 -7.67
N GLU A 69 5.01 -22.05 -8.44
CA GLU A 69 4.98 -22.57 -9.81
C GLU A 69 5.92 -21.76 -10.74
N ALA A 70 5.93 -20.43 -10.60
CA ALA A 70 6.81 -19.56 -11.39
C ALA A 70 8.29 -19.64 -10.98
N GLN A 71 8.59 -19.97 -9.73
CA GLN A 71 9.95 -19.99 -9.18
C GLN A 71 10.17 -21.21 -8.26
N PRO A 72 10.20 -22.43 -8.80
CA PRO A 72 10.24 -23.67 -8.01
C PRO A 72 11.50 -23.78 -7.13
N ASP A 73 12.65 -23.29 -7.62
CA ASP A 73 13.91 -23.29 -6.87
C ASP A 73 13.87 -22.38 -5.63
N ASN A 74 13.01 -21.35 -5.64
CA ASN A 74 12.83 -20.40 -4.53
C ASN A 74 11.70 -20.80 -3.58
N ARG A 75 11.11 -22.00 -3.72
CA ARG A 75 9.95 -22.46 -2.95
C ARG A 75 10.09 -22.23 -1.45
N ARG A 76 11.25 -22.55 -0.85
CA ARG A 76 11.47 -22.40 0.59
C ARG A 76 11.37 -20.93 1.04
N GLU A 77 11.95 -20.03 0.28
CA GLU A 77 11.97 -18.59 0.58
C GLU A 77 10.59 -17.96 0.40
N LEU A 78 9.86 -18.37 -0.64
CA LEU A 78 8.49 -17.92 -0.87
C LEU A 78 7.54 -18.37 0.24
N LEU A 79 7.68 -19.61 0.70
CA LEU A 79 6.92 -20.12 1.85
C LEU A 79 7.21 -19.30 3.10
N TYR A 80 8.48 -19.04 3.41
CA TYR A 80 8.85 -18.29 4.60
C TYR A 80 8.32 -16.85 4.56
N ARG A 81 8.49 -16.14 3.43
CA ARG A 81 7.94 -14.79 3.25
C ARG A 81 6.41 -14.75 3.39
N TYR A 82 5.72 -15.75 2.84
CA TYR A 82 4.27 -15.86 2.96
C TYR A 82 3.83 -16.07 4.42
N ILE A 83 4.55 -16.90 5.18
CA ILE A 83 4.32 -17.09 6.62
C ILE A 83 4.54 -15.77 7.38
N GLN A 84 5.66 -15.08 7.13
CA GLN A 84 5.95 -13.80 7.79
C GLN A 84 4.87 -12.75 7.50
N HIS A 85 4.34 -12.70 6.28
CA HIS A 85 3.22 -11.82 5.93
C HIS A 85 1.94 -12.15 6.73
N ILE A 86 1.62 -13.44 6.87
CA ILE A 86 0.49 -13.87 7.71
C ILE A 86 0.73 -13.52 9.18
N MET A 87 1.94 -13.77 9.69
CA MET A 87 2.28 -13.52 11.09
C MET A 87 2.26 -12.04 11.45
N ALA A 88 2.68 -11.14 10.53
CA ALA A 88 2.51 -9.70 10.71
C ALA A 88 1.02 -9.33 10.88
N ALA A 89 0.13 -9.94 10.09
CA ALA A 89 -1.31 -9.72 10.23
C ALA A 89 -1.89 -10.30 11.54
N VAL A 90 -1.36 -11.44 12.03
CA VAL A 90 -1.77 -12.05 13.31
C VAL A 90 -1.32 -11.22 14.51
N LYS A 91 -0.08 -10.71 14.49
CA LYS A 91 0.42 -9.75 15.50
C LYS A 91 -0.42 -8.47 15.51
N GLY A 92 -0.74 -7.97 14.32
CA GLY A 92 -1.69 -6.86 14.12
C GLY A 92 -3.04 -7.04 14.83
N ALA A 93 -3.57 -8.26 14.83
CA ALA A 93 -4.87 -8.59 15.41
C ALA A 93 -4.84 -8.94 16.90
N THR A 94 -3.70 -9.37 17.44
CA THR A 94 -3.52 -9.72 18.86
C THR A 94 -3.13 -8.53 19.73
N GLU A 95 -2.45 -7.56 19.15
CA GLU A 95 -2.21 -6.28 19.79
C GLU A 95 -3.47 -5.42 19.66
N THR A 96 -4.19 -5.24 20.76
CA THR A 96 -5.09 -4.09 20.89
C THR A 96 -4.24 -2.85 20.62
N SER A 97 -4.33 -2.31 19.41
CA SER A 97 -3.46 -1.23 18.98
C SER A 97 -3.98 0.04 19.63
N LYS A 98 -3.54 0.25 20.87
CA LYS A 98 -3.93 1.42 21.66
C LYS A 98 -3.33 2.63 20.98
N LEU A 99 -4.18 3.51 20.47
CA LEU A 99 -3.74 4.81 19.96
C LEU A 99 -3.17 5.66 21.10
N THR A 100 -3.76 5.56 22.30
CA THR A 100 -3.25 6.20 23.52
C THR A 100 -1.83 5.70 23.83
N GLY A 101 -0.87 6.63 23.88
CA GLY A 101 0.55 6.34 24.06
C GLY A 101 1.33 6.05 22.77
N ASN A 102 0.65 6.04 21.62
CA ASN A 102 1.26 5.88 20.30
C ASN A 102 0.97 7.08 19.37
N GLU A 103 0.70 8.26 19.94
CA GLU A 103 0.35 9.48 19.20
C GLU A 103 1.38 9.84 18.14
N GLN A 104 2.67 9.66 18.44
CA GLN A 104 3.82 9.98 17.57
C GLN A 104 4.06 8.94 16.46
N ARG A 105 3.23 7.90 16.40
CA ARG A 105 3.31 6.82 15.39
C ARG A 105 2.11 6.83 14.47
N VAL A 106 1.32 7.90 14.46
CA VAL A 106 0.13 8.00 13.62
C VAL A 106 0.46 8.82 12.40
N TYR A 107 0.22 8.29 11.21
CA TYR A 107 0.56 8.96 9.94
C TYR A 107 -0.61 8.92 8.96
N PRO A 108 -0.77 9.96 8.12
CA PRO A 108 -1.70 9.93 7.03
C PRO A 108 -1.10 9.08 5.91
N VAL A 109 -1.94 8.29 5.25
CA VAL A 109 -1.57 7.50 4.08
C VAL A 109 -2.57 7.75 2.96
N LEU A 110 -2.09 7.70 1.72
CA LEU A 110 -2.94 7.85 0.56
C LEU A 110 -3.30 6.49 -0.04
N ARG A 111 -4.56 6.42 -0.48
CA ARG A 111 -5.12 5.30 -1.23
C ARG A 111 -5.90 5.82 -2.41
N HIS A 112 -5.94 5.02 -3.47
CA HIS A 112 -6.90 5.25 -4.54
C HIS A 112 -8.32 5.25 -3.95
N SER A 113 -9.19 6.14 -4.41
CA SER A 113 -10.56 6.27 -3.89
C SER A 113 -11.33 4.94 -3.92
N SER A 114 -11.12 4.10 -4.94
CA SER A 114 -11.79 2.79 -5.06
C SER A 114 -11.38 1.77 -4.00
N PHE A 115 -10.30 1.99 -3.24
CA PHE A 115 -9.93 1.13 -2.11
C PHE A 115 -11.07 1.07 -1.07
N PHE A 116 -11.81 2.16 -0.91
CA PHE A 116 -12.86 2.32 0.09
C PHE A 116 -14.22 1.79 -0.34
N ASP A 117 -14.38 1.38 -1.61
CA ASP A 117 -15.59 0.72 -2.09
C ASP A 117 -15.77 -0.67 -1.47
N HIS A 118 -14.67 -1.28 -1.04
CA HIS A 118 -14.68 -2.60 -0.43
C HIS A 118 -15.34 -2.55 0.95
N PRO A 119 -16.29 -3.46 1.29
CA PRO A 119 -17.02 -3.42 2.56
C PRO A 119 -16.13 -3.38 3.81
N ARG A 120 -14.98 -4.06 3.79
CA ARG A 120 -14.00 -4.06 4.89
C ARG A 120 -13.27 -2.72 5.10
N ALA A 121 -13.28 -1.84 4.12
CA ALA A 121 -12.66 -0.52 4.22
C ALA A 121 -13.64 0.56 4.69
N LYS A 122 -14.94 0.25 4.79
CA LYS A 122 -16.00 1.22 5.15
C LYS A 122 -15.94 1.71 6.59
N THR A 123 -15.31 0.95 7.48
CA THR A 123 -15.14 1.33 8.89
C THR A 123 -13.88 2.17 9.11
N LEU A 124 -13.02 2.30 8.08
CA LEU A 124 -11.80 3.08 8.19
C LEU A 124 -12.12 4.56 8.29
N VAL A 125 -11.36 5.26 9.12
CA VAL A 125 -11.44 6.71 9.20
C VAL A 125 -10.75 7.29 7.97
N THR A 126 -11.45 8.17 7.27
CA THR A 126 -10.97 8.77 6.02
C THR A 126 -11.14 10.27 6.01
N HIS A 127 -10.39 10.95 5.15
CA HIS A 127 -10.55 12.36 4.84
C HIS A 127 -10.38 12.58 3.33
N PRO A 128 -11.20 13.43 2.69
CA PRO A 128 -11.04 13.75 1.27
C PRO A 128 -9.65 14.34 0.95
N HIS A 129 -9.15 14.09 -0.27
CA HIS A 129 -7.94 14.73 -0.80
C HIS A 129 -8.13 15.16 -2.26
N THR A 130 -8.25 14.21 -3.19
CA THR A 130 -8.57 14.50 -4.61
C THR A 130 -9.67 13.57 -5.10
N ALA A 131 -10.09 13.70 -6.37
CA ALA A 131 -11.01 12.73 -6.98
C ALA A 131 -10.41 11.32 -7.02
N GLU A 132 -9.10 11.21 -7.25
CA GLU A 132 -8.39 9.93 -7.42
C GLU A 132 -7.91 9.33 -6.10
N THR A 133 -7.73 10.14 -5.05
CA THR A 133 -7.13 9.69 -3.80
C THR A 133 -7.83 10.21 -2.57
N THR A 134 -7.88 9.36 -1.56
CA THR A 134 -8.47 9.63 -0.24
C THR A 134 -7.43 9.36 0.84
N ILE A 135 -7.42 10.22 1.86
CA ILE A 135 -6.57 10.06 3.04
C ILE A 135 -7.19 8.98 3.93
N ALA A 136 -6.38 8.01 4.33
CA ALA A 136 -6.64 7.16 5.49
C ALA A 136 -5.55 7.40 6.53
N TYR A 137 -5.72 6.83 7.71
CA TYR A 137 -4.76 6.98 8.80
C TYR A 137 -4.18 5.63 9.17
N ALA A 138 -2.91 5.63 9.52
CA ALA A 138 -2.15 4.45 9.86
C ALA A 138 -1.51 4.62 11.24
N LEU A 139 -1.55 3.57 12.06
CA LEU A 139 -0.65 3.42 13.20
C LEU A 139 0.56 2.62 12.75
N ASP A 140 1.71 3.29 12.74
CA ASP A 140 3.02 2.78 12.37
C ASP A 140 3.59 1.82 13.41
N ARG A 141 4.24 0.76 12.93
CA ARG A 141 4.82 -0.33 13.71
C ARG A 141 6.13 -0.78 13.06
N GLU A 142 6.94 -1.51 13.82
CA GLU A 142 8.22 -2.02 13.32
C GLU A 142 8.07 -3.01 12.15
N ASP A 143 6.91 -3.66 12.00
CA ASP A 143 6.61 -4.66 10.97
C ASP A 143 5.61 -4.17 9.90
N GLY A 144 5.30 -2.87 9.86
CA GLY A 144 4.39 -2.25 8.90
C GLY A 144 3.45 -1.26 9.58
N TYR A 145 2.19 -1.21 9.16
CA TYR A 145 1.19 -0.38 9.82
C TYR A 145 -0.20 -1.01 9.78
N VAL A 146 -1.05 -0.52 10.67
CA VAL A 146 -2.48 -0.86 10.71
C VAL A 146 -3.29 0.37 10.36
N LEU A 147 -4.25 0.24 9.43
CA LEU A 147 -5.17 1.32 9.12
C LEU A 147 -6.18 1.52 10.25
N LEU A 148 -6.45 2.77 10.58
CA LEU A 148 -7.29 3.15 11.72
C LEU A 148 -8.77 3.14 11.35
N ASP A 149 -9.57 2.53 12.21
CA ASP A 149 -11.01 2.47 12.09
C ASP A 149 -11.72 3.27 13.20
N GLU A 150 -13.02 3.49 13.03
CA GLU A 150 -13.83 4.24 13.98
C GLU A 150 -13.82 3.64 15.40
N LYS A 151 -13.70 2.31 15.52
CA LYS A 151 -13.67 1.62 16.82
C LYS A 151 -12.39 1.96 17.58
N MET A 152 -11.24 2.03 16.90
CA MET A 152 -9.97 2.43 17.49
C MET A 152 -10.02 3.85 18.04
N LEU A 153 -10.64 4.80 17.32
CA LEU A 153 -10.82 6.18 17.78
C LEU A 153 -11.72 6.25 19.01
N GLN A 154 -12.84 5.51 18.99
CA GLN A 154 -13.77 5.46 20.13
C GLN A 154 -13.08 4.92 21.39
N GLN A 155 -12.28 3.86 21.27
CA GLN A 155 -11.51 3.30 22.38
C GLN A 155 -10.46 4.27 22.94
N ALA A 156 -9.85 5.08 22.07
CA ALA A 156 -8.87 6.07 22.47
C ALA A 156 -9.48 7.39 22.98
N GLY A 157 -10.78 7.59 22.79
CA GLY A 157 -11.45 8.87 23.05
C GLY A 157 -10.97 9.99 22.14
N TRP A 158 -10.62 9.69 20.89
CA TRP A 158 -10.12 10.68 19.93
C TRP A 158 -11.22 11.12 18.95
N THR A 159 -11.21 12.39 18.59
CA THR A 159 -12.00 12.92 17.47
C THR A 159 -11.25 12.69 16.16
N GLN A 160 -11.97 12.71 15.03
CA GLN A 160 -11.34 12.65 13.71
C GLN A 160 -10.44 13.87 13.44
N GLU A 161 -10.81 15.04 13.95
CA GLU A 161 -10.00 16.27 13.88
C GLU A 161 -8.67 16.09 14.62
N LYS A 162 -8.71 15.63 15.88
CA LYS A 162 -7.49 15.33 16.64
C LYS A 162 -6.60 14.31 15.92
N LEU A 163 -7.22 13.26 15.34
CA LEU A 163 -6.47 12.26 14.57
C LEU A 163 -5.77 12.91 13.37
N HIS A 164 -6.49 13.74 12.62
CA HIS A 164 -5.95 14.40 11.44
C HIS A 164 -4.78 15.31 11.80
N ASP A 165 -4.95 16.18 12.80
CA ASP A 165 -3.90 17.11 13.24
C ASP A 165 -2.65 16.36 13.69
N LEU A 166 -2.80 15.35 14.56
CA LEU A 166 -1.67 14.52 15.01
C LEU A 166 -0.95 13.82 13.86
N ALA A 167 -1.71 13.29 12.89
CA ALA A 167 -1.14 12.61 11.74
C ALA A 167 -0.33 13.58 10.87
N MET A 168 -0.87 14.77 10.62
CA MET A 168 -0.21 15.82 9.83
C MET A 168 1.04 16.35 10.53
N ASP A 169 0.98 16.58 11.85
CA ASP A 169 2.14 17.02 12.66
C ASP A 169 3.29 16.00 12.59
N ASN A 170 2.98 14.71 12.74
CA ASN A 170 3.98 13.64 12.65
C ASN A 170 4.60 13.56 11.25
N LEU A 171 3.79 13.73 10.21
CA LEU A 171 4.25 13.75 8.83
C LEU A 171 5.23 14.91 8.58
N GLU A 172 4.89 16.11 9.05
CA GLU A 172 5.70 17.32 8.90
C GLU A 172 7.03 17.22 9.66
N ALA A 173 7.04 16.61 10.85
CA ALA A 173 8.25 16.42 11.65
C ALA A 173 9.25 15.42 11.04
N SER A 174 8.81 14.58 10.09
CA SER A 174 9.58 13.42 9.62
C SER A 174 10.45 13.75 8.40
N PRO A 175 11.77 13.51 8.46
CA PRO A 175 12.71 13.93 7.42
C PRO A 175 12.51 13.18 6.11
N TYR A 176 12.81 13.83 5.00
CA TYR A 176 12.82 13.24 3.67
C TYR A 176 14.07 13.67 2.89
N THR A 177 14.34 12.95 1.81
CA THR A 177 15.43 13.26 0.88
C THR A 177 14.88 13.50 -0.52
N ILE A 178 15.53 14.37 -1.28
CA ILE A 178 15.18 14.65 -2.66
C ILE A 178 16.39 14.38 -3.55
N LYS A 179 16.19 13.62 -4.62
CA LYS A 179 17.13 13.49 -5.73
C LYS A 179 16.52 14.08 -6.98
N SER A 180 17.33 14.65 -7.87
CA SER A 180 16.85 15.18 -9.14
C SER A 180 17.43 14.44 -10.34
N ASP A 181 16.66 14.42 -11.42
CA ASP A 181 17.07 13.96 -12.74
C ASP A 181 16.63 14.98 -13.80
N GLN A 182 17.53 15.32 -14.72
CA GLN A 182 17.28 16.28 -15.79
C GLN A 182 16.98 15.52 -17.08
N VAL A 183 15.80 15.75 -17.66
CA VAL A 183 15.37 15.14 -18.92
C VAL A 183 15.05 16.24 -19.92
N GLY A 184 16.04 16.60 -20.74
CA GLY A 184 15.93 17.73 -21.66
C GLY A 184 15.70 19.04 -20.91
N GLU A 185 14.58 19.71 -21.15
CA GLU A 185 14.17 20.96 -20.49
C GLU A 185 13.31 20.73 -19.23
N HIS A 186 13.21 19.49 -18.75
CA HIS A 186 12.39 19.12 -17.60
C HIS A 186 13.26 18.61 -16.46
N VAL A 187 12.88 18.92 -15.22
CA VAL A 187 13.56 18.38 -14.03
C VAL A 187 12.55 17.56 -13.25
N LEU A 188 12.88 16.30 -12.97
CA LEU A 188 12.10 15.44 -12.09
C LEU A 188 12.83 15.31 -10.75
N TYR A 189 12.14 15.61 -9.67
CA TYR A 189 12.59 15.47 -8.31
C TYR A 189 11.89 14.27 -7.68
N PHE A 190 12.66 13.33 -7.15
CA PHE A 190 12.18 12.13 -6.49
C PHE A 190 12.39 12.31 -4.99
N LEU A 191 11.27 12.50 -4.31
CA LEU A 191 11.20 12.53 -2.85
C LEU A 191 11.02 11.10 -2.36
N ASN A 192 12.00 10.67 -1.56
CA ASN A 192 12.00 9.39 -0.88
C ASN A 192 12.21 9.61 0.61
N SER A 193 11.64 8.74 1.42
CA SER A 193 11.81 8.73 2.87
C SER A 193 12.10 7.31 3.36
N GLN A 194 12.79 7.19 4.49
CA GLN A 194 13.08 5.89 5.11
C GLN A 194 11.92 5.38 5.95
N ASP A 195 10.95 6.25 6.26
CA ASP A 195 9.77 5.94 7.07
C ASP A 195 8.62 5.30 6.26
N GLY A 196 8.75 5.18 4.93
CA GLY A 196 7.69 4.60 4.10
C GLY A 196 6.47 5.51 3.91
N TYR A 197 6.57 6.81 4.16
CA TYR A 197 5.46 7.76 4.02
C TYR A 197 5.76 8.85 2.98
N ALA A 198 6.61 8.56 1.99
CA ALA A 198 7.02 9.52 0.97
C ALA A 198 5.84 10.05 0.15
N ALA A 199 4.93 9.18 -0.29
CA ALA A 199 3.73 9.60 -1.02
C ALA A 199 2.84 10.55 -0.21
N SER A 200 2.76 10.36 1.11
CA SER A 200 1.96 11.21 2.00
C SER A 200 2.45 12.66 2.03
N ARG A 201 3.71 12.94 1.65
CA ARG A 201 4.25 14.32 1.60
C ARG A 201 3.52 15.23 0.61
N ILE A 202 2.74 14.69 -0.32
CA ILE A 202 1.86 15.51 -1.16
C ILE A 202 0.83 16.30 -0.33
N LEU A 203 0.53 15.84 0.89
CA LEU A 203 -0.37 16.51 1.84
C LEU A 203 0.27 17.73 2.52
N LEU A 204 1.59 17.95 2.35
CA LEU A 204 2.31 19.09 2.90
C LEU A 204 2.38 20.20 1.84
N PRO A 205 1.47 21.20 1.84
CA PRO A 205 1.39 22.21 0.77
C PRO A 205 2.67 23.03 0.64
N GLY A 206 3.43 23.18 1.74
CA GLY A 206 4.71 23.89 1.76
C GLY A 206 5.73 23.32 0.77
N ILE A 207 5.70 22.00 0.52
CA ILE A 207 6.63 21.36 -0.43
C ILE A 207 6.34 21.86 -1.86
N LEU A 208 5.11 21.69 -2.35
CA LEU A 208 4.77 22.10 -3.72
C LEU A 208 4.84 23.62 -3.89
N HIS A 209 4.51 24.40 -2.86
CA HIS A 209 4.67 25.84 -2.87
C HIS A 209 6.13 26.28 -3.03
N GLU A 210 7.07 25.62 -2.32
CA GLU A 210 8.51 25.88 -2.49
C GLU A 210 8.96 25.60 -3.93
N PHE A 211 8.53 24.47 -4.50
CA PHE A 211 8.86 24.11 -5.88
C PHE A 211 8.23 25.04 -6.91
N GLU A 212 6.99 25.50 -6.69
CA GLU A 212 6.35 26.51 -7.53
C GLU A 212 7.10 27.84 -7.51
N GLY A 213 7.59 28.28 -6.34
CA GLY A 213 8.34 29.53 -6.19
C GLY A 213 9.72 29.54 -6.88
N LYS A 214 10.36 28.36 -7.02
CA LYS A 214 11.69 28.22 -7.64
C LYS A 214 11.67 27.62 -9.06
N LYS A 215 10.49 27.37 -9.62
CA LYS A 215 10.34 26.72 -10.93
C LYS A 215 10.97 27.54 -12.05
N THR A 216 11.55 26.83 -13.01
CA THR A 216 12.10 27.41 -14.24
C THR A 216 11.21 27.12 -15.46
N GLY A 217 10.45 26.02 -15.40
CA GLY A 217 9.44 25.66 -16.37
C GLY A 217 8.13 26.43 -16.18
N LYS A 218 7.13 26.04 -16.98
CA LYS A 218 5.80 26.66 -16.97
C LYS A 218 4.90 26.05 -15.90
N LEU A 219 5.02 24.73 -15.69
CA LEU A 219 4.12 23.94 -14.86
C LEU A 219 4.90 23.25 -13.74
N ILE A 220 4.26 23.12 -12.58
CA ILE A 220 4.66 22.13 -11.58
C ILE A 220 3.72 20.94 -11.70
N GLY A 221 4.30 19.76 -11.90
CA GLY A 221 3.58 18.50 -11.79
C GLY A 221 3.97 17.77 -10.52
N THR A 222 3.10 16.89 -10.03
CA THR A 222 3.41 15.97 -8.94
C THR A 222 2.76 14.61 -9.15
N ALA A 223 3.31 13.55 -8.58
CA ALA A 223 2.75 12.22 -8.68
C ALA A 223 3.12 11.36 -7.47
N ILE A 224 2.23 10.42 -7.14
CA ILE A 224 2.35 9.48 -6.03
C ILE A 224 2.03 8.06 -6.52
N PRO A 225 2.91 7.44 -7.31
CA PRO A 225 2.63 6.17 -7.97
C PRO A 225 2.45 5.01 -6.98
N HIS A 226 3.22 5.00 -5.90
CA HIS A 226 3.13 4.06 -4.77
C HIS A 226 3.67 4.73 -3.50
N GLN A 227 3.59 4.03 -2.36
CA GLN A 227 3.82 4.59 -1.02
C GLN A 227 5.22 5.23 -0.79
N ASP A 228 6.29 4.65 -1.36
CA ASP A 228 7.69 5.04 -1.07
C ASP A 228 8.27 6.13 -1.97
N VAL A 229 7.47 6.73 -2.85
CA VAL A 229 7.95 7.83 -3.70
C VAL A 229 6.88 8.87 -3.95
N MET A 230 7.29 10.13 -3.86
CA MET A 230 6.58 11.27 -4.44
C MET A 230 7.49 11.88 -5.50
N ILE A 231 6.94 12.14 -6.68
CA ILE A 231 7.67 12.72 -7.82
C ILE A 231 7.16 14.15 -8.00
N ILE A 232 8.06 15.13 -8.12
CA ILE A 232 7.74 16.53 -8.43
C ILE A 232 8.41 16.87 -9.75
N GLY A 233 7.69 17.44 -10.70
CA GLY A 233 8.22 17.85 -12.00
C GLY A 233 8.24 19.37 -12.14
N ASP A 234 9.41 19.93 -12.44
CA ASP A 234 9.53 21.26 -13.04
C ASP A 234 9.47 21.12 -14.57
N LEU A 235 8.34 21.48 -15.16
CA LEU A 235 7.95 21.10 -16.52
C LEU A 235 7.86 22.33 -17.43
N ALA A 236 8.73 22.38 -18.44
CA ALA A 236 8.76 23.49 -19.41
C ALA A 236 7.50 23.59 -20.31
N ASN A 237 6.83 22.48 -20.60
CA ASN A 237 5.69 22.41 -21.52
C ASN A 237 4.92 21.08 -21.38
N ASP A 238 3.89 20.88 -22.21
CA ASP A 238 3.03 19.68 -22.21
C ASP A 238 3.78 18.36 -22.42
N LYS A 239 4.93 18.36 -23.11
CA LYS A 239 5.76 17.15 -23.24
C LYS A 239 6.35 16.74 -21.89
N GLY A 240 6.61 17.71 -21.01
CA GLY A 240 7.01 17.46 -19.62
C GLY A 240 5.89 16.82 -18.81
N ALA A 241 4.64 17.25 -19.01
CA ALA A 241 3.49 16.63 -18.35
C ALA A 241 3.27 15.18 -18.84
N GLN A 242 3.45 14.93 -20.15
CA GLN A 242 3.44 13.57 -20.71
C GLN A 242 4.58 12.71 -20.17
N LEU A 243 5.79 13.27 -20.04
CA LEU A 243 6.93 12.59 -19.41
C LEU A 243 6.60 12.18 -17.97
N LEU A 244 6.09 13.10 -17.16
CA LEU A 244 5.70 12.80 -15.79
C LEU A 244 4.63 11.69 -15.73
N ALA A 245 3.65 11.71 -16.64
CA ALA A 245 2.64 10.65 -16.72
C ALA A 245 3.25 9.28 -17.06
N GLN A 246 4.19 9.22 -18.01
CA GLN A 246 4.89 7.97 -18.36
C GLN A 246 5.71 7.43 -17.19
N VAL A 247 6.45 8.30 -16.49
CA VAL A 247 7.23 7.92 -15.31
C VAL A 247 6.31 7.44 -14.19
N THR A 248 5.21 8.15 -13.93
CA THR A 248 4.21 7.77 -12.93
C THR A 248 3.64 6.39 -13.20
N HIS A 249 3.19 6.15 -14.44
CA HIS A 249 2.64 4.85 -14.83
C HIS A 249 3.67 3.73 -14.69
N HIS A 250 4.93 3.99 -15.08
CA HIS A 250 6.02 3.01 -14.94
C HIS A 250 6.24 2.61 -13.48
N PHE A 251 6.33 3.57 -12.57
CA PHE A 251 6.50 3.30 -11.13
C PHE A 251 5.29 2.60 -10.54
N ALA A 252 4.07 3.03 -10.90
CA ALA A 252 2.84 2.39 -10.41
C ALA A 252 2.73 0.92 -10.86
N SER A 253 3.16 0.60 -12.08
CA SER A 253 3.13 -0.78 -12.59
C SER A 253 4.12 -1.74 -11.92
N LYS A 254 5.15 -1.20 -11.24
CA LYS A 254 6.20 -1.97 -10.57
C LYS A 254 6.01 -2.08 -9.07
N GLY A 255 5.17 -1.25 -8.46
CA GLY A 255 4.90 -1.26 -7.03
C GLY A 255 3.93 -2.39 -6.64
N ASP A 256 4.17 -3.01 -5.49
CA ASP A 256 3.28 -4.05 -4.95
C ASP A 256 1.89 -3.48 -4.56
N VAL A 257 1.84 -2.20 -4.20
CA VAL A 257 0.62 -1.48 -3.81
C VAL A 257 0.60 -0.10 -4.49
N PRO A 258 0.08 0.00 -5.73
CA PRO A 258 -0.05 1.29 -6.41
C PRO A 258 -1.07 2.19 -5.70
N ILE A 259 -0.80 3.51 -5.69
CA ILE A 259 -1.73 4.51 -5.15
C ILE A 259 -2.46 5.20 -6.29
N CYS A 260 -1.76 5.97 -7.13
CA CYS A 260 -2.39 6.65 -8.26
C CYS A 260 -1.49 6.56 -9.50
N PRO A 261 -1.96 5.96 -10.61
CA PRO A 261 -1.17 5.88 -11.84
C PRO A 261 -1.19 7.18 -12.66
N LEU A 262 -1.87 8.23 -12.17
CA LEU A 262 -2.03 9.52 -12.83
C LEU A 262 -1.24 10.59 -12.06
N PRO A 263 -0.54 11.50 -12.76
CA PRO A 263 0.03 12.67 -12.13
C PRO A 263 -1.02 13.78 -11.96
N PHE A 264 -0.67 14.76 -11.15
CA PHE A 264 -1.42 15.99 -10.91
C PHE A 264 -0.61 17.20 -11.41
N ILE A 265 -1.28 18.22 -11.93
CA ILE A 265 -0.70 19.56 -12.10
C ILE A 265 -1.05 20.36 -10.85
N TYR A 266 -0.05 21.03 -10.30
CA TYR A 266 -0.21 21.93 -9.17
C TYR A 266 -0.38 23.36 -9.66
N GLN A 267 -1.47 24.01 -9.26
CA GLN A 267 -1.75 25.40 -9.60
C GLN A 267 -2.53 26.09 -8.49
N GLN A 268 -1.99 27.21 -7.98
CA GLN A 268 -2.68 28.04 -6.97
C GLN A 268 -3.12 27.29 -5.70
N GLY A 269 -2.35 26.29 -5.26
CA GLY A 269 -2.68 25.48 -4.09
C GLY A 269 -3.52 24.24 -4.39
N GLU A 270 -4.00 24.08 -5.62
CA GLU A 270 -4.88 22.98 -6.03
C GLU A 270 -4.13 21.92 -6.84
N LEU A 271 -4.62 20.68 -6.76
CA LEU A 271 -4.11 19.52 -7.51
C LEU A 271 -5.13 19.07 -8.55
N GLU A 272 -4.83 19.30 -9.83
CA GLU A 272 -5.67 18.89 -10.95
C GLU A 272 -5.12 17.61 -11.60
N THR A 273 -5.94 16.57 -11.71
CA THR A 273 -5.54 15.32 -12.37
C THR A 273 -5.18 15.56 -13.83
N TYR A 274 -4.00 15.11 -14.26
CA TYR A 274 -3.56 15.20 -15.65
C TYR A 274 -3.82 13.88 -16.38
N LEU A 275 -4.70 13.94 -17.38
CA LEU A 275 -5.04 12.81 -18.24
C LEU A 275 -4.30 12.92 -19.58
N VAL A 276 -3.52 11.89 -19.92
CA VAL A 276 -2.93 11.77 -21.25
C VAL A 276 -4.01 11.34 -22.23
N VAL A 277 -4.49 12.28 -23.04
CA VAL A 277 -5.37 11.95 -24.17
C VAL A 277 -4.51 11.39 -25.30
N SER A 278 -4.46 10.07 -25.41
CA SER A 278 -3.94 9.43 -26.62
C SER A 278 -4.94 9.65 -27.76
N PRO A 279 -4.57 10.29 -28.89
CA PRO A 279 -5.43 10.30 -30.05
C PRO A 279 -5.65 8.84 -30.50
N ASN A 280 -6.91 8.39 -30.47
CA ASN A 280 -7.37 7.05 -30.82
C ASN A 280 -6.49 6.38 -31.90
N GLN A 281 -5.96 5.18 -31.58
CA GLN A 281 -5.67 4.22 -32.63
C GLN A 281 -7.00 3.92 -33.32
N LYS A 282 -7.17 4.46 -34.52
CA LYS A 282 -8.29 4.16 -35.39
C LYS A 282 -8.34 2.64 -35.60
N GLY A 283 -9.40 2.00 -35.10
CA GLY A 283 -9.86 0.72 -35.63
C GLY A 283 -10.44 0.88 -37.02
#